data_AF-A0A0B6ZEY9-F1
#
_entry.id   AF-A0A0B6ZEY9-F1
#
_cell.length_a   1.000
_cell.length_b   1.000
_cell.length_c   1.000
_cell.angle_alpha   90.00
_cell.angle_beta   90.00
_cell.angle_gamma   90.00
#
_symmetry.space_group_name_H-M   'P 1'
#
loop_
_entity.id
_entity.type
_entity.pdbx_description
1 polymer ?
#
loop_
_entity_poly.entity_id
_entity_poly.type
_entity_poly.pdbx_seq_one_letter_code
_entity_poly.pdbx_strand_id
1 'polypeptide(L)'
;PILGDAMEHFRKKAVNLTGQRVGLMTEILTCMKLIKMNGWEPAFINRITESRLKEKIALERGSFFKSVVTSLMPMIPVIASVFMFLGYILSGNDLTAANAFTVISVLYAMTFSLATSLYGVQSMIDVSVAMTRYKEILLMP
;
A
#
# COMPACT_ATOMS: atom_id res chain seq x y z
N PRO A 1 -7.27 9.19 -6.75
CA PRO A 1 -7.87 9.59 -5.45
C PRO A 1 -8.37 8.38 -4.65
N ILE A 2 -9.45 7.70 -5.08
CA ILE A 2 -10.16 6.66 -4.29
C ILE A 2 -9.27 5.49 -3.86
N LEU A 3 -8.42 4.97 -4.76
CA LEU A 3 -7.50 3.86 -4.44
C LEU A 3 -6.39 4.28 -3.46
N GLY A 4 -5.93 5.53 -3.59
CA GLY A 4 -4.92 6.12 -2.72
C GLY A 4 -5.47 6.29 -1.30
N ASP A 5 -6.67 6.85 -1.18
CA ASP A 5 -7.35 7.08 0.11
C ASP A 5 -7.61 5.76 0.84
N ALA A 6 -8.01 4.72 0.10
CA ALA A 6 -8.19 3.37 0.64
C ALA A 6 -6.86 2.80 1.17
N MET A 7 -5.78 2.88 0.40
CA MET A 7 -4.45 2.42 0.81
C MET A 7 -3.92 3.21 2.02
N GLU A 8 -4.15 4.51 2.06
CA GLU A 8 -3.77 5.36 3.19
C GLU A 8 -4.53 4.98 4.45
N HIS A 9 -5.84 4.73 4.34
CA HIS A 9 -6.66 4.26 5.45
C HIS A 9 -6.16 2.91 6.01
N PHE A 10 -5.86 1.93 5.15
CA PHE A 10 -5.28 0.66 5.58
C PHE A 10 -3.92 0.84 6.24
N ARG A 11 -3.06 1.71 5.69
CA ARG A 11 -1.73 2.00 6.25
C ARG A 11 -1.82 2.69 7.62
N LYS A 12 -2.68 3.70 7.77
CA LYS A 12 -2.94 4.37 9.05
C LYS A 12 -3.46 3.38 10.09
N LYS A 13 -4.38 2.51 9.72
CA LYS A 13 -4.94 1.48 10.60
C LYS A 13 -3.87 0.47 11.04
N ALA A 14 -3.01 0.02 10.12
CA ALA A 14 -1.90 -0.87 10.43
C ALA A 14 -0.91 -0.21 11.40
N VAL A 15 -0.49 1.03 11.12
CA VAL A 15 0.44 1.79 11.98
C VAL A 15 -0.12 2.00 13.39
N ASN A 16 -1.40 2.32 13.52
CA ASN A 16 -2.04 2.49 14.83
C ASN A 16 -2.07 1.17 15.62
N LEU A 17 -2.43 0.05 14.98
CA LEU A 17 -2.44 -1.27 15.62
C LEU A 17 -1.03 -1.72 16.05
N THR A 18 -0.03 -1.51 15.21
CA THR A 18 1.37 -1.79 15.58
C THR A 18 1.82 -0.88 16.72
N GLY A 19 1.44 0.40 16.73
CA GLY A 19 1.72 1.33 17.82
C GLY A 19 1.13 0.88 19.15
N GLN A 20 -0.14 0.43 19.15
CA GLN A 20 -0.79 -0.12 20.34
C GLN A 20 -0.07 -1.37 20.87
N ARG A 21 0.35 -2.29 20.00
CA ARG A 21 1.12 -3.47 20.42
C ARG A 21 2.46 -3.08 21.05
N VAL A 22 3.17 -2.12 20.46
CA VAL A 22 4.46 -1.65 20.99
C VAL A 22 4.26 -1.01 22.36
N GLY A 23 3.25 -0.15 22.52
CA GLY A 23 2.90 0.44 23.81
C GLY A 23 2.56 -0.59 24.89
N LEU A 24 1.73 -1.58 24.55
CA LEU A 24 1.39 -2.68 25.47
C LEU A 24 2.63 -3.50 25.88
N MET A 25 3.53 -3.79 24.93
CA MET A 25 4.78 -4.49 25.26
C MET A 25 5.68 -3.67 26.18
N THR A 26 5.77 -2.36 25.96
CA THR A 26 6.53 -1.45 26.84
C THR A 26 5.98 -1.47 28.26
N GLU A 27 4.65 -1.36 28.44
CA GLU A 27 3.99 -1.41 29.74
C GLU A 27 4.26 -2.74 30.47
N ILE A 28 4.19 -3.86 29.75
CA ILE A 28 4.47 -5.19 30.30
C ILE A 28 5.92 -5.33 30.77
N LEU A 29 6.89 -4.80 30.00
CA LEU A 29 8.30 -4.80 30.38
C LEU A 29 8.53 -3.96 31.64
N THR A 30 7.86 -2.81 31.76
CA THR A 30 7.93 -1.95 32.95
C THR A 30 7.35 -2.63 34.19
N CYS A 31 6.26 -3.40 34.05
CA CYS A 31 5.56 -4.05 35.17
C CYS A 31 5.93 -5.54 35.40
N MET A 32 6.99 -6.06 34.76
CA MET A 32 7.29 -7.50 34.74
C MET A 32 7.42 -8.16 36.12
N LYS A 33 8.02 -7.46 37.10
CA LYS A 33 8.18 -7.96 38.47
C LYS A 33 6.84 -8.20 39.16
N LEU A 34 5.88 -7.28 38.99
CA LEU A 34 4.53 -7.38 39.54
C LEU A 34 3.74 -8.52 38.90
N ILE A 35 3.88 -8.69 37.59
CA ILE A 35 3.19 -9.73 36.84
C ILE A 35 3.61 -11.12 37.33
N LYS A 36 4.92 -11.33 37.54
CA LYS A 36 5.45 -12.60 38.09
C LYS A 36 5.05 -12.83 39.55
N MET A 37 5.12 -11.80 40.39
CA MET A 37 4.72 -11.94 41.81
C MET A 37 3.25 -12.31 41.99
N ASN A 38 2.37 -11.88 41.09
CA ASN A 38 0.93 -12.15 41.15
C ASN A 38 0.48 -13.33 40.26
N GLY A 39 1.39 -13.98 39.52
CA GLY A 39 1.03 -15.08 38.62
C GLY A 39 0.09 -14.67 37.47
N TRP A 40 0.10 -13.41 37.05
CA TRP A 40 -0.79 -12.87 36.00
C TRP A 40 -0.31 -13.17 34.57
N GLU A 41 0.77 -13.92 34.41
CA GLU A 41 1.35 -14.32 33.13
C GLU A 41 0.33 -14.83 32.09
N PRO A 42 -0.58 -15.77 32.40
CA PRO A 42 -1.55 -16.26 31.42
C PRO A 42 -2.55 -15.20 30.95
N ALA A 43 -2.98 -14.29 31.83
CA ALA A 43 -3.89 -13.22 31.47
C ALA A 43 -3.23 -12.22 30.50
N PHE A 44 -1.96 -11.89 30.72
CA PHE A 44 -1.19 -11.02 29.84
C PHE A 44 -0.87 -11.67 28.49
N ILE A 45 -0.55 -12.97 28.46
CA ILE A 45 -0.33 -13.72 27.21
C ILE A 45 -1.60 -13.72 26.34
N ASN A 46 -2.77 -13.93 26.95
CA ASN A 46 -4.05 -13.88 26.24
C ASN A 46 -4.31 -12.49 25.64
N ARG A 47 -4.05 -11.42 26.40
CA ARG A 47 -4.21 -10.03 25.93
C ARG A 47 -3.28 -9.69 24.77
N ILE A 48 -2.02 -10.11 24.81
CA ILE A 48 -1.07 -9.95 23.69
C ILE A 48 -1.55 -10.71 22.45
N THR A 49 -2.03 -11.94 22.63
CA THR A 49 -2.50 -12.80 21.55
C THR A 49 -3.72 -12.19 20.85
N GLU A 50 -4.66 -11.63 21.60
CA GLU A 50 -5.82 -10.92 21.05
C GLU A 50 -5.40 -9.68 20.25
N SER A 51 -4.45 -8.89 20.77
CA SER A 51 -3.90 -7.73 20.06
C SER A 51 -3.19 -8.14 18.76
N ARG A 52 -2.41 -9.22 18.77
CA ARG A 52 -1.73 -9.79 17.60
C ARG A 52 -2.73 -10.27 16.54
N LEU A 53 -3.84 -10.88 16.96
CA LEU A 53 -4.88 -11.36 16.04
C LEU A 53 -5.57 -10.19 15.33
N LYS A 54 -5.90 -9.11 16.05
CA LYS A 54 -6.46 -7.88 15.45
C LYS A 54 -5.50 -7.22 14.46
N GLU A 55 -4.21 -7.14 14.79
CA GLU A 55 -3.16 -6.63 13.90
C GLU A 55 -3.04 -7.50 12.64
N LYS A 56 -2.99 -8.83 12.80
CA LYS A 56 -2.90 -9.78 11.69
C LYS A 56 -4.05 -9.63 10.70
N ILE A 57 -5.30 -9.57 11.19
CA ILE A 57 -6.49 -9.41 10.31
C ILE A 57 -6.42 -8.09 9.53
N ALA A 58 -5.99 -7.01 10.17
CA ALA A 58 -5.86 -5.71 9.50
C ALA A 58 -4.76 -5.72 8.43
N LEU A 59 -3.61 -6.33 8.73
CA LEU A 59 -2.51 -6.49 7.78
C LEU A 59 -2.88 -7.40 6.61
N GLU A 60 -3.57 -8.51 6.87
CA GLU A 60 -4.03 -9.43 5.82
C GLU A 60 -5.02 -8.76 4.88
N ARG A 61 -5.99 -8.00 5.40
CA ARG A 61 -6.92 -7.23 4.55
C ARG A 61 -6.21 -6.19 3.69
N GLY A 62 -5.26 -5.45 4.28
CA GLY A 62 -4.47 -4.47 3.54
C GLY A 62 -3.56 -5.12 2.49
N SER A 63 -2.94 -6.26 2.82
CA SER A 63 -2.11 -7.05 1.92
C SER A 63 -2.91 -7.63 0.77
N PHE A 64 -4.09 -8.19 1.05
CA PHE A 64 -5.00 -8.71 0.03
C PHE A 64 -5.40 -7.63 -0.97
N PHE A 65 -5.83 -6.47 -0.48
CA PHE A 65 -6.18 -5.33 -1.33
C PHE A 65 -5.00 -4.90 -2.22
N LYS A 66 -3.81 -4.75 -1.62
CA LYS A 66 -2.59 -4.40 -2.36
C LYS A 66 -2.26 -5.44 -3.44
N SER A 67 -2.34 -6.72 -3.11
CA SER A 67 -2.09 -7.81 -4.05
C SER A 67 -3.05 -7.76 -5.24
N VAL A 68 -4.35 -7.56 -5.00
CA VAL A 68 -5.34 -7.40 -6.08
C VAL A 68 -4.97 -6.24 -6.99
N VAL A 69 -4.64 -5.08 -6.43
CA VAL A 69 -4.23 -3.90 -7.21
C VAL A 69 -2.98 -4.20 -8.05
N THR A 70 -1.94 -4.80 -7.44
CA THR A 70 -0.70 -5.13 -8.14
C THR A 70 -0.90 -6.15 -9.25
N SER A 71 -1.80 -7.12 -9.08
CA SER A 71 -2.15 -8.09 -10.11
C SER A 71 -2.93 -7.47 -11.27
N LEU A 72 -3.74 -6.42 -11.02
CA LEU A 72 -4.51 -5.73 -12.07
C LEU A 72 -3.66 -4.77 -12.90
N MET A 73 -2.59 -4.18 -12.35
CA MET A 73 -1.72 -3.24 -13.07
C MET A 73 -1.25 -3.74 -14.46
N PRO A 74 -0.71 -4.96 -14.63
CA PRO A 74 -0.30 -5.45 -15.95
C PRO A 74 -1.47 -5.79 -16.88
N MET A 75 -2.70 -5.98 -16.36
CA MET A 75 -3.88 -6.26 -17.18
C MET A 75 -4.41 -5.02 -17.90
N ILE A 76 -4.16 -3.82 -17.35
CA ILE A 76 -4.63 -2.54 -17.91
C ILE A 76 -4.19 -2.35 -19.39
N PRO A 77 -2.89 -2.42 -19.74
CA PRO A 77 -2.46 -2.23 -21.14
C PRO A 77 -2.97 -3.32 -22.08
N VAL A 78 -3.19 -4.54 -21.57
CA VAL A 78 -3.76 -5.66 -22.35
C VAL A 78 -5.23 -5.40 -22.68
N ILE A 79 -6.01 -4.96 -21.70
CA ILE A 79 -7.43 -4.62 -21.93
C ILE A 79 -7.53 -3.43 -22.89
N ALA A 80 -6.68 -2.41 -22.70
CA ALA A 80 -6.65 -1.23 -23.56
C ALA A 80 -6.30 -1.58 -25.02
N SER A 81 -5.35 -2.49 -25.25
CA SER A 81 -4.99 -2.92 -26.60
C SER A 81 -6.13 -3.69 -27.27
N VAL A 82 -6.84 -4.56 -26.54
CA VAL A 82 -8.03 -5.26 -27.06
C VAL A 82 -9.11 -4.29 -27.50
N PHE A 83 -9.44 -3.28 -26.68
CA PHE A 83 -10.42 -2.26 -27.06
C PHE A 83 -9.97 -1.44 -28.28
N MET A 84 -8.69 -1.08 -28.36
CA MET A 84 -8.15 -0.33 -29.49
C MET A 84 -8.24 -1.14 -30.79
N PHE A 85 -7.91 -2.44 -30.75
CA PHE A 85 -8.03 -3.32 -31.92
C PHE A 85 -9.48 -3.55 -32.33
N LEU A 86 -10.38 -3.75 -31.37
CA LEU A 86 -11.82 -3.86 -31.65
C LEU A 86 -12.35 -2.61 -32.36
N GLY A 87 -12.01 -1.42 -31.85
CA GLY A 87 -12.41 -0.15 -32.47
C GLY A 87 -11.81 0.04 -33.87
N TYR A 88 -10.56 -0.36 -34.07
CA TYR A 88 -9.87 -0.25 -35.35
C TYR A 88 -10.48 -1.15 -36.43
N ILE A 89 -10.82 -2.39 -36.08
CA ILE A 89 -11.46 -3.36 -37.00
C ILE A 89 -12.89 -2.90 -37.33
N LEU A 90 -13.66 -2.42 -36.35
CA LEU A 90 -15.02 -1.91 -36.57
C LEU A 90 -15.05 -0.68 -37.49
N SER A 91 -13.96 0.08 -37.57
CA SER A 91 -13.81 1.20 -38.50
C SER A 91 -13.55 0.77 -39.95
N GLY A 92 -13.53 -0.55 -40.23
CA GLY A 92 -13.33 -1.10 -41.58
C GLY A 92 -11.88 -1.13 -42.05
N ASN A 93 -10.91 -0.97 -41.14
CA ASN A 93 -9.49 -1.05 -41.46
C ASN A 93 -8.93 -2.45 -41.24
N ASP A 94 -8.02 -2.88 -42.12
CA ASP A 94 -7.32 -4.16 -41.98
C ASP A 94 -6.15 -4.05 -40.98
N LEU A 95 -6.17 -4.92 -39.97
CA LEU A 95 -5.17 -4.94 -38.92
C LEU A 95 -3.97 -5.82 -39.34
N THR A 96 -2.90 -5.21 -39.84
CA THR A 96 -1.64 -5.90 -40.11
C THR A 96 -0.91 -6.23 -38.79
N ALA A 97 -0.30 -7.42 -38.70
CA ALA A 97 0.46 -7.84 -37.52
C ALA A 97 1.52 -6.81 -37.07
N ALA A 98 2.21 -6.17 -38.02
CA ALA A 98 3.20 -5.12 -37.74
C ALA A 98 2.61 -3.92 -36.95
N ASN A 99 1.38 -3.50 -37.30
CA ASN A 99 0.69 -2.40 -36.63
C ASN A 99 0.18 -2.81 -35.24
N ALA A 100 -0.26 -4.06 -35.09
CA ALA A 100 -0.70 -4.59 -33.80
C ALA A 100 0.45 -4.63 -32.78
N PHE A 101 1.61 -5.17 -33.17
CA PHE A 101 2.78 -5.24 -32.28
C PHE A 101 3.33 -3.86 -31.89
N THR A 102 3.33 -2.90 -32.81
CA THR A 102 3.76 -1.51 -32.52
C THR A 102 2.82 -0.84 -31.53
N VAL A 103 1.50 -0.94 -31.72
CA VAL A 103 0.51 -0.38 -30.80
C VAL A 103 0.65 -0.95 -29.38
N ILE A 104 0.78 -2.27 -29.25
CA ILE A 104 0.99 -2.91 -27.94
C ILE A 104 2.27 -2.36 -27.28
N SER A 105 3.37 -2.33 -28.03
CA SER A 105 4.66 -1.86 -27.51
C SER A 105 4.59 -0.41 -27.02
N VAL A 106 3.93 0.47 -27.79
CA VAL A 106 3.73 1.88 -27.43
C VAL A 106 2.85 2.01 -26.17
N LEU A 107 1.77 1.25 -26.07
CA LEU A 107 0.89 1.28 -24.89
C LEU A 107 1.61 0.82 -23.62
N TYR A 108 2.43 -0.21 -23.70
CA TYR A 108 3.26 -0.67 -22.58
C TYR A 108 4.29 0.38 -22.18
N ALA A 109 5.02 0.96 -23.15
CA ALA A 109 6.00 2.00 -22.88
C ALA A 109 5.36 3.24 -22.22
N MET A 110 4.22 3.69 -22.75
CA MET A 110 3.48 4.83 -22.21
C MET A 110 3.01 4.58 -20.78
N THR A 111 2.43 3.41 -20.51
CA THR A 111 1.94 3.05 -19.17
C THR A 111 3.10 3.02 -18.16
N PHE A 112 4.25 2.49 -18.56
CA PHE A 112 5.45 2.47 -17.73
C PHE A 112 6.00 3.87 -17.44
N SER A 113 6.09 4.73 -18.46
CA SER A 113 6.53 6.12 -18.29
C SER A 113 5.59 6.92 -17.37
N LEU A 114 4.28 6.74 -17.52
CA LEU A 114 3.28 7.36 -16.65
C LEU A 114 3.39 6.88 -15.21
N ALA A 115 3.52 5.56 -15.00
CA ALA A 115 3.71 5.01 -13.66
C ALA A 115 4.94 5.60 -12.97
N THR A 116 6.08 5.64 -13.69
CA THR A 116 7.35 6.19 -13.17
C THR A 116 7.24 7.68 -12.84
N SER A 117 6.55 8.46 -13.68
CA SER A 117 6.29 9.88 -13.43
C SER A 117 5.46 10.09 -12.15
N LEU A 118 4.39 9.31 -11.97
CA LEU A 118 3.56 9.38 -10.77
C LEU A 118 4.33 9.01 -9.49
N TYR A 119 5.20 7.99 -9.56
CA TYR A 119 6.10 7.66 -8.44
C TYR A 119 7.04 8.81 -8.11
N GLY A 120 7.57 9.51 -9.12
CA GLY A 120 8.38 10.70 -8.93
C GLY A 120 7.62 11.80 -8.16
N VAL A 121 6.39 12.09 -8.56
CA VAL A 121 5.53 13.07 -7.88
C VAL A 121 5.28 12.69 -6.43
N GLN A 122 4.97 11.41 -6.16
CA GLN A 122 4.76 10.94 -4.79
C GLN A 122 6.01 11.13 -3.92
N SER A 123 7.20 10.85 -4.45
CA SER A 123 8.47 11.06 -3.76
C SER A 123 8.69 12.54 -3.43
N MET A 124 8.37 13.46 -4.35
CA MET A 124 8.48 14.90 -4.09
C MET A 124 7.54 15.37 -2.98
N ILE A 125 6.33 14.81 -2.91
CA ILE A 125 5.36 15.09 -1.83
C ILE A 125 5.93 14.60 -0.50
N ASP A 126 6.42 13.36 -0.45
CA ASP A 126 6.98 12.76 0.77
C ASP A 126 8.19 13.55 1.28
N VAL A 127 9.08 13.99 0.38
CA VAL A 127 10.24 14.85 0.70
C VAL A 127 9.78 16.21 1.24
N SER A 128 8.76 16.80 0.63
CA SER A 128 8.21 18.09 1.06
C SER A 128 7.63 18.01 2.48
N VAL A 129 6.87 16.94 2.78
CA VAL A 129 6.34 16.68 4.13
C VAL A 129 7.45 16.40 5.14
N ALA A 130 8.47 15.61 4.75
CA ALA A 130 9.62 15.34 5.60
C ALA A 130 10.39 16.62 5.94
N MET A 131 10.59 17.51 4.96
CA MET A 131 11.28 18.78 5.18
C MET A 131 10.54 19.70 6.14
N THR A 132 9.20 19.75 6.07
CA THR A 132 8.37 20.49 7.03
C THR A 132 8.54 19.94 8.45
N ARG A 133 8.54 18.62 8.62
CA ARG A 133 8.78 17.97 9.93
C ARG A 133 10.16 18.28 10.49
N TYR A 134 11.20 18.26 9.65
CA TYR A 134 12.55 18.62 10.07
C TYR A 134 12.62 20.06 10.57
N LYS A 135 11.99 21.00 9.86
CA LYS A 135 11.93 22.41 10.29
C LYS A 135 11.25 22.57 11.65
N GLU A 136 10.16 21.84 11.89
CA GLU A 136 9.43 21.89 13.16
C GLU A 136 10.28 21.40 14.35
N ILE A 137 11.01 20.30 14.19
CA ILE A 137 11.91 19.77 15.23
C ILE A 137 13.08 20.74 15.49
N LEU A 138 13.63 21.36 14.44
CA LEU A 138 14.79 22.23 14.55
C LEU A 138 14.46 23.63 15.09
N LEU A 139 13.19 24.04 14.99
CA LEU A 139 12.68 25.33 15.49
C LEU A 139 12.02 25.22 16.87
N MET A 140 11.98 24.04 17.49
CA MET A 140 11.56 23.91 18.88
C MET A 140 12.62 24.55 19.80
N PRO A 141 12.21 25.40 20.77
CA PRO A 141 13.10 26.06 21.72
C PRO A 141 13.76 25.12 22.72
#